data_AF-A0A527GIC2-F1
#
_entry.id   AF-A0A527GIC2-F1
#
_cell.length_a   1.000
_cell.length_b   1.000
_cell.length_c   1.000
_cell.angle_alpha   90.00
_cell.angle_beta   90.00
_cell.angle_gamma   90.00
#
_symmetry.space_group_name_H-M   'P 1'
#
loop_
_entity.id
_entity.type
_entity.pdbx_description
1 polymer ?
#
loop_
_entity_poly.entity_id
_entity_poly.type
_entity_poly.pdbx_seq_one_letter_code
_entity_poly.pdbx_strand_id
1 'polypeptide(L)'
;KAGDVAGRQSMAAFGGWLDDGQVAALANYVTARFGNPDLSVTAADVRQMRAGTTTSQTIMILAAQSLVAGAAVLMLGLLLLLARRLRRGATSARLMFAHRDRR
;
A
#
# COMPACT_ATOMS: atom_id res chain seq x y z
N LYS A 1 -15.99 8.33 -15.42
CA LYS A 1 -16.43 8.64 -16.81
C LYS A 1 -15.32 8.13 -17.73
N ALA A 2 -15.55 7.04 -18.46
CA ALA A 2 -14.55 6.45 -19.34
C ALA A 2 -14.41 7.29 -20.60
N GLY A 3 -13.17 7.48 -21.10
CA GLY A 3 -12.97 7.84 -22.51
C GLY A 3 -12.13 9.07 -22.84
N ASP A 4 -11.11 9.46 -22.06
CA ASP A 4 -10.19 10.51 -22.52
C ASP A 4 -8.72 10.16 -22.26
N VAL A 5 -8.17 9.30 -23.12
CA VAL A 5 -6.72 9.22 -23.36
C VAL A 5 -6.52 9.30 -24.87
N ALA A 6 -6.00 10.45 -25.31
CA ALA A 6 -5.75 10.76 -26.71
C ALA A 6 -5.02 9.60 -27.42
N GLY A 7 -5.65 9.03 -28.45
CA GLY A 7 -5.01 8.07 -29.37
C GLY A 7 -5.17 6.57 -29.06
N ARG A 8 -5.84 6.15 -27.98
CA ARG A 8 -6.22 4.73 -27.80
C ARG A 8 -7.73 4.58 -27.91
N GLN A 9 -8.22 3.77 -28.85
CA GLN A 9 -9.56 3.21 -28.75
C GLN A 9 -9.63 2.46 -27.42
N SER A 10 -10.28 3.07 -26.43
CA SER A 10 -10.52 2.44 -25.14
C SER A 10 -11.90 1.82 -25.19
N MET A 11 -11.97 0.49 -25.03
CA MET A 11 -13.26 -0.16 -24.76
C MET A 11 -13.72 0.26 -23.36
N ALA A 12 -15.02 0.55 -23.24
CA ALA A 12 -15.64 0.79 -21.95
C ALA A 12 -15.49 -0.45 -21.05
N ALA A 13 -15.37 -0.22 -19.74
CA ALA A 13 -15.38 -1.31 -18.77
C ALA A 13 -16.82 -1.73 -18.45
N PHE A 14 -17.09 -3.03 -18.49
CA PHE A 14 -18.44 -3.60 -18.28
C PHE A 14 -18.66 -4.19 -16.87
N GLY A 15 -17.67 -4.10 -15.97
CA GLY A 15 -17.72 -4.74 -14.64
C GLY A 15 -18.84 -4.22 -13.71
N GLY A 16 -19.41 -3.05 -14.01
CA GLY A 16 -20.58 -2.52 -13.29
C GLY A 16 -21.92 -2.81 -13.95
N TRP A 17 -21.93 -3.45 -15.13
CA TRP A 17 -23.14 -3.75 -15.90
C TRP A 17 -23.37 -5.24 -16.10
N LEU A 18 -22.32 -6.05 -16.09
CA LEU A 18 -22.39 -7.50 -16.27
C LEU A 18 -21.85 -8.25 -15.05
N ASP A 19 -22.60 -9.25 -14.60
CA ASP A 19 -22.12 -10.19 -13.59
C ASP A 19 -21.08 -11.18 -14.16
N ASP A 20 -20.46 -11.97 -13.29
CA ASP A 20 -19.40 -12.91 -13.69
C ASP A 20 -19.89 -13.95 -14.72
N GLY A 21 -21.12 -14.42 -14.59
CA GLY A 21 -21.73 -15.40 -15.48
C GLY A 21 -22.08 -14.82 -16.84
N GLN A 22 -22.59 -13.59 -16.88
CA GLN A 22 -22.88 -12.86 -18.12
C GLN A 22 -21.59 -12.56 -18.91
N VAL A 23 -20.52 -12.15 -18.23
CA VAL A 23 -19.21 -11.97 -18.87
C VAL A 23 -18.68 -13.29 -19.43
N ALA A 24 -18.76 -14.38 -18.66
CA ALA A 24 -18.33 -15.71 -19.11
C ALA A 24 -19.13 -16.19 -20.33
N ALA A 25 -20.45 -16.02 -20.31
CA ALA A 25 -21.32 -16.40 -21.42
C ALA A 25 -21.01 -15.61 -22.70
N LEU A 26 -20.83 -14.28 -22.59
CA LEU A 26 -20.48 -13.43 -23.73
C LEU A 26 -19.10 -13.79 -24.28
N ALA A 27 -18.11 -14.00 -23.41
CA ALA A 27 -16.77 -14.41 -23.81
C ALA A 27 -16.79 -15.75 -24.54
N ASN A 28 -17.50 -16.76 -24.02
CA ASN A 28 -17.65 -18.06 -24.66
C ASN A 28 -18.35 -17.96 -26.02
N TYR A 29 -19.41 -17.16 -26.14
CA TYR A 29 -20.10 -16.97 -27.43
C TYR A 29 -19.17 -16.39 -28.50
N VAL A 30 -18.41 -15.33 -28.17
CA VAL A 30 -17.48 -14.70 -29.11
C VAL A 30 -16.32 -15.65 -29.46
N THR A 31 -15.75 -16.31 -28.45
CA THR A 31 -14.64 -17.27 -28.63
C THR A 31 -15.05 -18.47 -29.46
N ALA A 32 -16.24 -19.04 -29.24
CA ALA A 32 -16.74 -20.15 -30.04
C ALA A 32 -17.03 -19.75 -31.49
N ARG A 33 -17.49 -18.52 -31.73
CA ARG A 33 -17.89 -18.07 -33.07
C ARG A 33 -16.75 -17.54 -33.92
N PHE A 34 -15.76 -16.90 -33.29
CA PHE A 34 -14.71 -16.13 -33.96
C PHE A 34 -13.28 -16.46 -33.48
N GLY A 35 -13.11 -17.35 -32.50
CA GLY A 35 -11.84 -17.72 -31.90
C GLY A 35 -11.61 -19.23 -31.86
N ASN A 36 -11.07 -19.73 -30.75
CA ASN A 36 -10.84 -21.15 -30.54
C ASN A 36 -12.00 -21.78 -29.73
N PRO A 37 -12.86 -22.61 -30.35
CA PRO A 37 -14.01 -23.20 -29.67
C PRO A 37 -13.66 -24.23 -28.58
N ASP A 38 -12.43 -24.73 -28.54
CA ASP A 38 -11.99 -25.68 -27.50
C ASP A 38 -11.69 -24.99 -26.16
N LEU A 39 -11.66 -23.65 -26.14
CA LEU A 39 -11.45 -22.86 -24.94
C LEU A 39 -12.79 -22.45 -24.32
N SER A 40 -12.87 -22.53 -22.99
CA SER A 40 -14.03 -22.08 -22.24
C SER A 40 -13.62 -21.22 -21.05
N VAL A 41 -14.41 -20.20 -20.79
CA VAL A 41 -14.31 -19.30 -19.65
C VAL A 41 -15.44 -19.61 -18.68
N THR A 42 -15.13 -19.81 -17.41
CA THR A 42 -16.12 -20.01 -16.36
C THR A 42 -16.40 -18.72 -15.59
N ALA A 43 -17.52 -18.65 -14.90
CA ALA A 43 -17.82 -17.53 -13.99
C ALA A 43 -16.78 -17.43 -12.85
N ALA A 44 -16.17 -18.55 -12.43
CA ALA A 44 -15.12 -18.55 -11.42
C ALA A 44 -13.84 -17.85 -11.93
N ASP A 45 -13.47 -18.08 -13.19
CA ASP A 45 -12.31 -17.43 -13.81
C ASP A 45 -12.50 -15.91 -13.86
N VAL A 46 -13.69 -15.45 -14.26
CA VAL A 46 -14.03 -14.03 -14.30
C VAL A 46 -13.97 -13.42 -12.89
N ARG A 47 -14.52 -14.12 -11.89
CA ARG A 47 -14.49 -13.66 -10.50
C ARG A 47 -13.07 -13.52 -9.98
N GLN A 48 -12.22 -14.50 -10.27
CA GLN A 48 -10.82 -14.47 -9.88
C GLN A 48 -10.09 -13.28 -10.54
N MET A 49 -10.32 -13.04 -11.83
CA MET A 49 -9.77 -11.86 -12.52
C MET A 49 -10.30 -10.54 -11.96
N ARG A 50 -11.59 -10.49 -11.59
CA ARG A 50 -12.25 -9.30 -11.02
C ARG A 50 -11.73 -8.96 -9.62
N ALA A 51 -11.39 -9.97 -8.82
CA ALA A 51 -10.75 -9.77 -7.52
C ALA A 51 -9.33 -9.15 -7.64
N GLY A 52 -8.72 -9.22 -8.82
CA GLY A 52 -7.37 -8.72 -9.10
C GLY A 52 -6.28 -9.69 -8.64
N THR A 53 -5.02 -9.39 -8.95
CA THR A 53 -3.89 -10.18 -8.47
C THR A 53 -3.63 -9.87 -7.00
N THR A 54 -3.37 -10.91 -6.21
CA THR A 54 -2.98 -10.79 -4.78
C THR A 54 -1.77 -9.88 -4.59
N THR A 55 -0.94 -9.70 -5.63
CA THR A 55 0.18 -8.75 -5.66
C THR A 55 -0.23 -7.31 -5.30
N SER A 56 -1.38 -6.82 -5.78
CA SER A 56 -1.81 -5.45 -5.46
C SER A 56 -2.26 -5.34 -4.00
N GLN A 57 -2.92 -6.38 -3.48
CA GLN A 57 -3.33 -6.47 -2.08
C GLN A 57 -2.13 -6.63 -1.13
N THR A 58 -1.14 -7.46 -1.48
CA THR A 58 0.07 -7.64 -0.67
C THR A 58 0.94 -6.40 -0.68
N ILE A 59 1.10 -5.71 -1.81
CA ILE A 59 1.83 -4.44 -1.87
C ILE A 59 1.17 -3.38 -0.99
N MET A 60 -0.17 -3.26 -1.02
CA MET A 60 -0.87 -2.30 -0.15
C MET A 60 -0.70 -2.63 1.33
N ILE A 61 -0.78 -3.91 1.72
CA ILE A 61 -0.56 -4.33 3.11
C ILE A 61 0.88 -4.05 3.55
N LEU A 62 1.88 -4.36 2.72
CA LEU A 62 3.29 -4.12 3.05
C LEU A 62 3.62 -2.62 3.16
N ALA A 63 3.05 -1.79 2.28
CA ALA A 63 3.20 -0.34 2.32
C ALA A 63 2.58 0.28 3.59
N ALA A 64 1.49 -0.27 4.10
CA ALA A 64 0.91 0.18 5.37
C ALA A 64 1.85 -0.11 6.57
N GLN A 65 2.57 -1.24 6.55
CA GLN A 65 3.47 -1.64 7.64
C GLN A 65 4.76 -0.79 7.70
N SER A 66 5.28 -0.36 6.55
CA SER A 66 6.51 0.45 6.50
C SER A 66 6.32 1.85 7.10
N LEU A 67 5.10 2.40 7.01
CA LEU A 67 4.77 3.71 7.55
C LEU A 67 4.79 3.73 9.08
N VAL A 68 4.28 2.66 9.71
CA VAL A 68 4.30 2.48 11.17
C VAL A 68 5.72 2.27 11.69
N ALA A 69 6.50 1.41 11.03
CA ALA A 69 7.89 1.14 11.41
C ALA A 69 8.77 2.39 11.30
N GLY A 70 8.62 3.16 10.21
CA GLY A 70 9.35 4.42 10.02
C GLY A 70 9.01 5.47 11.07
N ALA A 71 7.72 5.62 11.40
CA ALA A 71 7.27 6.55 12.43
C ALA A 71 7.86 6.20 13.81
N ALA A 72 7.85 4.93 14.20
CA ALA A 72 8.39 4.48 15.48
C ALA A 72 9.90 4.76 15.62
N VAL A 73 10.68 4.50 14.56
CA VAL A 73 12.13 4.77 14.55
C VAL A 73 12.43 6.26 14.64
N LEU A 74 11.70 7.09 13.89
CA LEU A 74 11.85 8.54 13.95
C LEU A 74 11.50 9.09 15.34
N MET A 75 10.41 8.62 15.95
CA MET A 75 9.95 9.04 17.27
C MET A 75 10.98 8.67 18.35
N LEU A 76 11.49 7.44 18.32
CA LEU A 76 12.52 6.97 19.25
C LEU A 76 13.85 7.72 19.06
N GLY A 77 14.27 7.94 17.81
CA GLY A 77 15.47 8.72 17.48
C GLY A 77 15.36 10.15 18.01
N LEU A 78 14.21 10.79 17.83
CA LEU A 78 13.95 12.14 18.31
C LEU A 78 14.00 12.19 19.85
N LEU A 79 13.32 11.27 20.54
CA LEU A 79 13.35 11.14 22.00
C LEU A 79 14.78 10.99 22.54
N LEU A 80 15.59 10.10 21.94
CA LEU A 80 16.98 9.90 22.35
C LEU A 80 17.85 11.14 22.10
N LEU A 81 17.61 11.86 21.01
CA LEU A 81 18.32 13.09 20.67
C LEU A 81 17.99 14.20 21.67
N LEU A 82 16.71 14.39 22.02
CA LEU A 82 16.30 15.33 23.08
C LEU A 82 16.88 14.94 24.44
N ALA A 83 16.81 13.66 24.82
CA ALA A 83 17.38 13.19 26.08
C ALA A 83 18.91 13.42 26.14
N ARG A 84 19.63 13.23 25.03
CA ARG A 84 21.07 13.53 24.94
C ARG A 84 21.35 15.04 25.00
N ARG A 85 20.52 15.89 24.39
CA ARG A 85 20.66 17.35 24.45
C ARG A 85 20.47 17.87 25.87
N LEU A 86 19.43 17.40 26.56
CA LEU A 86 19.11 17.78 27.93
C LEU A 86 20.16 17.27 28.93
N ARG A 87 20.65 16.04 28.77
CA ARG A 87 21.70 15.47 29.64
C ARG A 87 23.06 16.14 29.46
N ARG A 88 23.38 16.65 28.27
CA ARG A 88 24.62 17.42 28.02
C ARG A 88 24.61 18.81 28.66
N GLY A 89 23.44 19.34 29.03
CA GLY A 89 23.31 20.59 29.79
C GLY A 89 23.42 20.42 31.31
N ALA A 90 23.35 19.19 31.83
CA ALA A 90 23.32 18.93 33.27
C ALA A 90 24.71 18.65 33.89
N THR A 91 25.77 18.52 33.08
CA THR A 91 27.11 18.10 33.55
C THR A 91 28.09 19.25 33.80
N SER A 92 27.63 20.50 33.93
CA SER A 92 28.48 21.63 34.35
C SER A 92 28.06 22.28 35.68
N ALA A 93 27.06 21.73 36.38
CA ALA A 93 26.57 22.30 37.64
C ALA A 93 26.89 21.41 38.87
N ARG A 94 28.09 20.82 38.93
CA ARG A 94 28.53 20.05 40.13
C ARG A 94 29.97 20.30 40.57
N LEU A 95 30.50 21.48 40.28
CA LEU A 95 31.78 21.95 40.85
C LEU A 95 31.67 23.35 41.49
N MET A 96 30.47 23.75 41.92
CA MET A 96 30.25 25.04 42.60
C MET A 96 29.66 24.89 44.01
N PHE A 97 30.06 23.85 44.75
CA PHE A 97 29.75 23.72 46.19
C PHE A 97 30.79 22.83 46.88
N ALA A 98 32.03 23.29 47.02
CA ALA A 98 33.00 22.70 47.95
C ALA A 98 34.17 23.66 48.23
N HIS A 99 33.90 24.91 48.62
CA HIS A 99 34.92 25.69 49.32
C HIS A 99 34.30 26.77 50.22
N ARG A 100 33.60 26.35 51.26
CA ARG A 100 33.30 27.21 52.41
C ARG A 100 33.45 26.38 53.67
N ASP A 101 34.65 26.42 54.22
CA ASP A 101 34.93 26.43 55.67
C ASP A 101 36.42 26.16 55.90
N ARG A 102 37.19 27.23 56.13
CA ARG A 102 38.21 27.29 57.19
C ARG A 102 38.37 28.73 57.66
N ARG A 103 38.07 28.86 58.95
CA ARG A 103 38.43 29.86 59.97
C ARG A 103 39.42 30.95 59.60
#